data_AF-A0A935DM15-F1
#
_entry.id   AF-A0A935DM15-F1
#
_cell.length_a   1.000
_cell.length_b   1.000
_cell.length_c   1.000
_cell.angle_alpha   90.00
_cell.angle_beta   90.00
_cell.angle_gamma   90.00
#
_symmetry.space_group_name_H-M   'P 1'
#
loop_
_entity.id
_entity.type
_entity.pdbx_description
1 polymer ?
#
loop_
_entity_poly.entity_id
_entity_poly.type
_entity_poly.pdbx_seq_one_letter_code
_entity_poly.pdbx_strand_id
1 'polypeptide(L)'
;MVMVRRRTFLAGILAGAAALALRALPAAAQSVALKQALLGFEDGVSWAAVSPVFAAQRPIWLNNVRGSRSPSELGAQLLRLEAAMGWSSVQNSWRTRRAAWVAAVQAASSEHAVAALLVELEGVTQWSAMRPVWRTARAAWLARASAI
;
A
#
# COMPACT_ATOMS: atom_id res chain seq x y z
N MET A 1 57.23 24.32 -23.19
CA MET A 1 55.85 23.97 -22.77
C MET A 1 55.19 23.25 -23.92
N VAL A 2 54.91 21.96 -23.72
CA VAL A 2 54.33 21.04 -24.70
C VAL A 2 52.83 21.27 -24.78
N MET A 3 52.25 21.29 -26.00
CA MET A 3 51.06 20.51 -26.36
C MET A 3 50.79 20.66 -27.88
N VAL A 4 51.24 19.67 -28.64
CA VAL A 4 50.76 19.32 -29.98
C VAL A 4 49.90 18.06 -29.83
N ARG A 5 48.69 18.05 -30.42
CA ARG A 5 48.02 16.89 -31.07
C ARG A 5 46.63 17.34 -31.52
N ARG A 6 46.40 17.63 -32.81
CA ARG A 6 46.14 16.73 -33.95
C ARG A 6 45.00 15.71 -33.75
N ARG A 7 43.93 15.99 -34.52
CA ARG A 7 43.21 15.11 -35.48
C ARG A 7 42.19 14.08 -34.94
N THR A 8 40.93 14.37 -35.29
CA THR A 8 39.90 13.51 -35.92
C THR A 8 39.65 12.12 -35.31
N PHE A 9 38.39 11.78 -35.01
CA PHE A 9 37.65 10.72 -35.70
C PHE A 9 36.22 10.52 -35.14
N LEU A 10 35.30 10.39 -36.11
CA LEU A 10 34.11 9.52 -36.15
C LEU A 10 32.93 9.75 -35.19
N ALA A 11 31.87 10.27 -35.81
CA ALA A 11 30.50 9.87 -35.57
C ALA A 11 30.35 8.34 -35.64
N GLY A 12 29.56 7.80 -34.73
CA GLY A 12 29.07 6.43 -34.77
C GLY A 12 28.60 5.96 -33.40
N ILE A 13 27.31 5.61 -33.35
CA ILE A 13 26.60 4.65 -32.46
C ILE A 13 25.16 5.19 -32.38
N LEU A 14 24.33 4.85 -33.35
CA LEU A 14 23.48 3.65 -33.42
C LEU A 14 22.17 3.83 -32.67
N ALA A 15 21.11 3.65 -33.45
CA ALA A 15 19.75 3.42 -33.03
C ALA A 15 19.65 2.25 -32.04
N GLY A 16 18.57 2.25 -31.26
CA GLY A 16 18.03 1.03 -30.67
C GLY A 16 18.12 0.98 -29.15
N ALA A 17 17.09 1.52 -28.51
CA ALA A 17 16.30 0.85 -27.48
C ALA A 17 15.49 1.93 -26.75
N ALA A 18 14.21 2.04 -27.09
CA ALA A 18 13.23 2.51 -26.12
C ALA A 18 13.14 1.41 -25.04
N ALA A 19 14.16 1.32 -24.20
CA ALA A 19 14.07 0.62 -22.94
C ALA A 19 13.04 1.42 -22.14
N LEU A 20 11.82 0.89 -22.06
CA LEU A 20 10.83 1.34 -21.10
C LEU A 20 11.48 1.14 -19.73
N ALA A 21 12.20 2.16 -19.26
CA ALA A 21 12.74 2.18 -17.92
C ALA A 21 11.52 2.11 -17.01
N LEU A 22 11.26 0.91 -16.48
CA LEU A 22 10.40 0.70 -15.32
C LEU A 22 11.12 1.43 -14.19
N ARG A 23 10.94 2.76 -14.17
CA ARG A 23 11.63 3.66 -13.25
C ARG A 23 10.99 3.33 -11.92
N ALA A 24 11.68 2.53 -11.11
CA ALA A 24 11.33 2.31 -9.71
C ALA A 24 11.03 3.70 -9.14
N LEU A 25 9.79 3.92 -8.70
CA LEU A 25 9.41 5.21 -8.15
C LEU A 25 10.38 5.50 -7.00
N PRO A 26 10.82 6.75 -6.82
CA PRO A 26 11.64 7.09 -5.66
C PRO A 26 10.93 6.60 -4.39
N ALA A 27 11.65 6.04 -3.42
CA ALA A 27 11.07 5.45 -2.20
C ALA A 27 10.06 6.39 -1.48
N ALA A 28 10.24 7.71 -1.63
CA ALA A 28 9.30 8.71 -1.16
C ALA A 28 7.91 8.63 -1.84
N ALA A 29 7.85 8.39 -3.16
CA ALA A 29 6.63 8.26 -3.95
C ALA A 29 5.94 6.89 -3.75
N GLN A 30 6.69 5.83 -3.49
CA GLN A 30 6.13 4.51 -3.18
C GLN A 30 5.28 4.63 -1.89
N SER A 31 5.84 5.24 -0.82
CA SER A 31 5.15 5.36 0.47
C SER A 31 3.82 6.12 0.38
N VAL A 32 3.70 7.04 -0.59
CA VAL A 32 2.47 7.78 -0.86
C VAL A 32 1.40 6.85 -1.42
N ALA A 33 1.74 5.97 -2.36
CA ALA A 33 0.77 5.03 -2.94
C ALA A 33 0.22 4.06 -1.89
N LEU A 34 1.08 3.50 -1.04
CA LEU A 34 0.64 2.61 0.04
C LEU A 34 -0.21 3.33 1.09
N LYS A 35 0.17 4.56 1.47
CA LYS A 35 -0.66 5.41 2.34
C LYS A 35 -2.05 5.64 1.73
N GLN A 36 -2.12 6.02 0.46
CA GLN A 36 -3.39 6.26 -0.23
C GLN A 36 -4.23 4.98 -0.34
N ALA A 37 -3.60 3.83 -0.57
CA ALA A 37 -4.29 2.55 -0.56
C ALA A 37 -4.90 2.23 0.81
N LEU A 38 -4.12 2.38 1.89
CA LEU A 38 -4.60 2.13 3.26
C LEU A 38 -5.73 3.10 3.65
N LEU A 39 -5.57 4.39 3.37
CA LEU A 39 -6.57 5.42 3.63
C LEU A 39 -7.84 5.19 2.80
N GLY A 40 -7.69 4.82 1.53
CA GLY A 40 -8.82 4.54 0.64
C GLY A 40 -9.62 3.31 1.09
N PHE A 41 -8.94 2.27 1.57
CA PHE A 41 -9.59 1.11 2.16
C PHE A 41 -10.35 1.49 3.44
N GLU A 42 -9.71 2.21 4.35
CA GLU A 42 -10.35 2.66 5.59
C GLU A 42 -11.59 3.54 5.32
N ASP A 43 -11.53 4.47 4.36
CA ASP A 43 -12.70 5.26 3.98
C ASP A 43 -13.82 4.39 3.40
N GLY A 44 -13.48 3.25 2.78
CA GLY A 44 -14.44 2.26 2.27
C GLY A 44 -15.13 1.46 3.37
N VAL A 45 -14.49 1.25 4.52
CA VAL A 45 -15.04 0.50 5.65
C VAL A 45 -16.18 1.30 6.31
N SER A 46 -17.26 0.61 6.66
CA SER A 46 -18.40 1.19 7.36
C SER A 46 -18.06 1.47 8.83
N TRP A 47 -18.56 2.58 9.36
CA TRP A 47 -18.42 2.90 10.79
C TRP A 47 -19.06 1.87 11.72
N ALA A 48 -20.08 1.14 11.25
CA ALA A 48 -20.68 0.03 11.99
C ALA A 48 -19.75 -1.20 12.06
N ALA A 49 -18.73 -1.26 11.21
CA ALA A 49 -17.79 -2.36 11.11
C ALA A 49 -16.53 -2.16 11.95
N VAL A 50 -16.31 -0.95 12.50
CA VAL A 50 -15.17 -0.58 13.34
C VAL A 50 -15.61 -0.28 14.77
N SER A 51 -14.73 -0.55 15.73
CA SER A 51 -15.03 -0.27 17.15
C SER A 51 -15.27 1.22 17.41
N PRO A 52 -16.16 1.60 18.35
CA PRO A 52 -16.36 2.99 18.75
C PRO A 52 -15.07 3.67 19.25
N VAL A 53 -14.17 2.90 19.88
CA VAL A 53 -12.87 3.39 20.36
C VAL A 53 -12.00 3.83 19.19
N PHE A 54 -11.90 3.00 18.13
CA PHE A 54 -11.18 3.38 16.92
C PHE A 54 -11.81 4.59 16.25
N ALA A 55 -13.15 4.67 16.24
CA ALA A 55 -13.83 5.80 15.63
C ALA A 55 -13.46 7.14 16.28
N ALA A 56 -13.35 7.18 17.61
CA ALA A 56 -12.85 8.34 18.34
C ALA A 56 -11.36 8.63 18.08
N GLN A 57 -10.55 7.60 17.85
CA GLN A 57 -9.11 7.70 17.61
C GLN A 57 -8.73 7.87 16.13
N ARG A 58 -9.69 7.80 15.20
CA ARG A 58 -9.44 7.88 13.76
C ARG A 58 -8.61 9.11 13.37
N PRO A 59 -8.86 10.34 13.88
CA PRO A 59 -8.02 11.48 13.52
C PRO A 59 -6.54 11.28 13.85
N ILE A 60 -6.24 10.65 14.99
CA ILE A 60 -4.87 10.32 15.40
C ILE A 60 -4.29 9.25 14.48
N TRP A 61 -5.06 8.20 14.17
CA TRP A 61 -4.65 7.15 13.25
C TRP A 61 -4.35 7.70 11.84
N LEU A 62 -5.20 8.57 11.30
CA LEU A 62 -4.99 9.24 10.02
C LEU A 62 -3.68 10.03 9.99
N ASN A 63 -3.39 10.77 11.06
CA ASN A 63 -2.13 11.51 11.19
C ASN A 63 -0.92 10.57 11.26
N ASN A 64 -1.05 9.43 11.94
CA ASN A 64 0.01 8.43 12.00
C ASN A 64 0.27 7.79 10.63
N VAL A 65 -0.77 7.42 9.87
CA VAL A 65 -0.60 6.89 8.49
C VAL A 65 0.10 7.90 7.60
N ARG A 66 -0.32 9.18 7.65
CA ARG A 66 0.30 10.26 6.86
C ARG A 66 1.76 10.48 7.27
N GLY A 67 2.03 10.40 8.57
CA GLY A 67 3.35 10.58 9.17
C GLY A 67 4.30 9.40 9.01
N SER A 68 3.81 8.19 8.69
CA SER A 68 4.66 7.01 8.55
C SER A 68 5.73 7.18 7.47
N ARG A 69 6.95 6.76 7.75
CA ARG A 69 8.13 6.91 6.88
C ARG A 69 8.71 5.58 6.41
N SER A 70 8.17 4.47 6.90
CA SER A 70 8.63 3.13 6.56
C SER A 70 7.48 2.16 6.30
N PRO A 71 7.72 1.08 5.54
CA PRO A 71 6.74 0.01 5.36
C PRO A 71 6.28 -0.60 6.69
N SER A 72 7.21 -0.80 7.63
CA SER A 72 6.90 -1.39 8.94
C SER A 72 5.99 -0.50 9.79
N GLU A 73 6.15 0.82 9.73
CA GLU A 73 5.23 1.76 10.38
C GLU A 73 3.82 1.71 9.75
N LEU A 74 3.72 1.59 8.43
CA LEU A 74 2.45 1.43 7.73
C LEU A 74 1.80 0.07 8.04
N GLY A 75 2.60 -1.00 8.13
CA GLY A 75 2.15 -2.31 8.60
C GLY A 75 1.56 -2.25 10.01
N ALA A 76 2.19 -1.50 10.93
CA ALA A 76 1.62 -1.28 12.26
C ALA A 76 0.28 -0.53 12.22
N GLN A 77 0.10 0.43 11.30
CA GLN A 77 -1.20 1.10 11.12
C GLN A 77 -2.26 0.16 10.52
N LEU A 78 -1.87 -0.72 9.60
CA LEU A 78 -2.74 -1.76 9.04
C LEU A 78 -3.23 -2.74 10.12
N LEU A 79 -2.35 -3.17 11.03
CA LEU A 79 -2.74 -3.99 12.18
C LEU A 79 -3.73 -3.30 13.11
N ARG A 80 -3.56 -1.98 13.32
CA ARG A 80 -4.49 -1.19 14.15
C ARG A 80 -5.88 -1.11 13.51
N LEU A 81 -5.95 -0.95 12.19
CA LEU A 81 -7.21 -0.97 11.47
C LEU A 81 -7.86 -2.35 11.56
N GLU A 82 -7.12 -3.42 11.28
CA GLU A 82 -7.65 -4.80 11.37
C GLU A 82 -8.17 -5.13 12.76
N ALA A 83 -7.41 -4.80 13.81
CA ALA A 83 -7.83 -5.04 15.20
C ALA A 83 -9.05 -4.20 15.61
N ALA A 84 -9.27 -3.06 14.94
CA ALA A 84 -10.45 -2.24 15.13
C ALA A 84 -11.68 -2.78 14.40
N MET A 85 -11.49 -3.57 13.34
CA MET A 85 -12.59 -4.22 12.64
C MET A 85 -13.15 -5.36 13.49
N GLY A 86 -14.47 -5.39 13.67
CA GLY A 86 -15.12 -6.46 14.40
C GLY A 86 -15.01 -7.81 13.68
N TRP A 87 -15.12 -8.93 14.41
CA TRP A 87 -15.12 -10.27 13.80
C TRP A 87 -16.28 -10.51 12.83
N SER A 88 -17.39 -9.77 12.98
CA SER A 88 -18.52 -9.76 12.03
C SER A 88 -18.17 -9.08 10.71
N SER A 89 -17.11 -8.27 10.67
CA SER A 89 -16.69 -7.51 9.50
C SER A 89 -15.87 -8.34 8.52
N VAL A 90 -15.42 -9.54 8.91
CA VAL A 90 -14.55 -10.41 8.11
C VAL A 90 -15.19 -11.78 7.89
N GLN A 91 -14.73 -12.50 6.89
CA GLN A 91 -15.15 -13.88 6.62
C GLN A 91 -14.70 -14.81 7.76
N ASN A 92 -15.44 -15.89 8.01
CA ASN A 92 -15.14 -16.82 9.11
C ASN A 92 -13.76 -17.49 8.96
N SER A 93 -13.32 -17.73 7.72
CA SER A 93 -11.97 -18.23 7.40
C SER A 93 -10.84 -17.32 7.91
N TRP A 94 -11.13 -16.04 8.16
CA TRP A 94 -10.13 -15.13 8.70
C TRP A 94 -9.65 -15.55 10.09
N ARG A 95 -10.50 -16.19 10.90
CA ARG A 95 -10.13 -16.60 12.27
C ARG A 95 -8.91 -17.52 12.30
N THR A 96 -8.78 -18.41 11.33
CA THR A 96 -7.64 -19.33 11.22
C THR A 96 -6.45 -18.68 10.50
N ARG A 97 -6.71 -17.76 9.56
CA ARG A 97 -5.67 -17.07 8.77
C ARG A 97 -4.98 -15.92 9.52
N ARG A 98 -5.69 -15.24 10.42
CA ARG A 98 -5.29 -13.99 11.06
C ARG A 98 -3.93 -14.07 11.75
N ALA A 99 -3.66 -15.14 12.50
CA ALA A 99 -2.41 -15.26 13.24
C ALA A 99 -1.17 -15.22 12.30
N ALA A 100 -1.21 -15.99 11.22
CA ALA A 100 -0.16 -15.97 10.21
C ALA A 100 -0.13 -14.65 9.43
N TRP A 101 -1.27 -13.98 9.25
CA TRP A 101 -1.32 -12.70 8.57
C TRP A 101 -0.69 -11.59 9.43
N VAL A 102 -0.99 -11.56 10.74
CA VAL A 102 -0.37 -10.62 11.68
C VAL A 102 1.15 -10.79 11.70
N ALA A 103 1.64 -12.05 11.76
CA ALA A 103 3.08 -12.33 11.68
C ALA A 103 3.69 -11.83 10.37
N ALA A 104 3.00 -12.02 9.24
CA ALA A 104 3.45 -11.52 7.94
C ALA A 104 3.49 -9.98 7.88
N VAL A 105 2.51 -9.28 8.47
CA VAL A 105 2.52 -7.80 8.53
C VAL A 105 3.66 -7.30 9.39
N GLN A 106 3.96 -7.96 10.52
CA GLN A 106 5.08 -7.60 11.38
C GLN A 106 6.44 -7.85 10.71
N ALA A 107 6.54 -8.90 9.90
CA ALA A 107 7.74 -9.23 9.14
C ALA A 107 7.90 -8.42 7.84
N ALA A 108 6.87 -7.70 7.41
CA ALA A 108 6.90 -6.96 6.15
C ALA A 108 7.92 -5.80 6.21
N SER A 109 8.93 -5.89 5.36
CA SER A 109 10.00 -4.91 5.21
C SER A 109 9.92 -4.11 3.90
N SER A 110 8.95 -4.41 3.05
CA SER A 110 8.73 -3.74 1.76
C SER A 110 7.28 -3.29 1.61
N GLU A 111 7.06 -2.25 0.82
CA GLU A 111 5.72 -1.73 0.58
C GLU A 111 4.85 -2.71 -0.19
N HIS A 112 5.43 -3.43 -1.15
CA HIS A 112 4.76 -4.50 -1.88
C HIS A 112 4.19 -5.57 -0.94
N ALA A 113 4.97 -5.97 0.08
CA ALA A 113 4.51 -6.94 1.08
C ALA A 113 3.33 -6.40 1.89
N VAL A 114 3.40 -5.14 2.36
CA VAL A 114 2.30 -4.51 3.10
C VAL A 114 1.06 -4.32 2.21
N ALA A 115 1.24 -3.95 0.94
CA ALA A 115 0.16 -3.78 -0.03
C ALA A 115 -0.57 -5.10 -0.31
N ALA A 116 0.17 -6.20 -0.50
CA ALA A 116 -0.42 -7.53 -0.67
C ALA A 116 -1.24 -7.94 0.56
N LEU A 117 -0.74 -7.67 1.77
CA LEU A 117 -1.44 -7.97 3.02
C LEU A 117 -2.68 -7.08 3.23
N LEU A 118 -2.64 -5.83 2.79
CA LEU A 118 -3.79 -4.93 2.75
C LEU A 118 -4.88 -5.44 1.78
N VAL A 119 -4.48 -5.88 0.58
CA VAL A 119 -5.40 -6.47 -0.40
C VAL A 119 -6.02 -7.75 0.12
N GLU A 120 -5.25 -8.58 0.83
CA GLU A 120 -5.77 -9.78 1.49
C GLU A 120 -6.85 -9.41 2.53
N LEU A 121 -6.59 -8.43 3.40
CA LEU A 121 -7.55 -7.96 4.38
C LEU A 121 -8.84 -7.45 3.72
N GLU A 122 -8.73 -6.69 2.62
CA GLU A 122 -9.90 -6.23 1.86
C GLU A 122 -10.70 -7.42 1.30
N GLY A 123 -10.02 -8.39 0.72
CA GLY A 123 -10.65 -9.56 0.12
C GLY A 123 -11.41 -10.43 1.13
N VAL A 124 -10.97 -10.46 2.39
CA VAL A 124 -11.67 -11.18 3.48
C VAL A 124 -12.71 -10.31 4.19
N THR A 125 -12.76 -9.01 3.95
CA THR A 125 -13.76 -8.12 4.56
C THR A 125 -15.12 -8.34 3.90
N GLN A 126 -16.16 -8.48 4.70
CA GLN A 126 -17.51 -8.70 4.20
C GLN A 126 -18.08 -7.44 3.55
N TRP A 127 -18.89 -7.61 2.50
CA TRP A 127 -19.60 -6.49 1.87
C TRP A 127 -20.53 -5.73 2.82
N SER A 128 -21.07 -6.39 3.85
CA SER A 128 -21.87 -5.78 4.91
C SER A 128 -21.07 -4.80 5.77
N ALA A 129 -19.75 -4.98 5.83
CA ALA A 129 -18.81 -4.11 6.52
C ALA A 129 -18.27 -2.98 5.64
N MET A 130 -18.66 -2.93 4.36
CA MET A 130 -18.26 -1.89 3.42
C MET A 130 -19.38 -0.87 3.22
N ARG A 131 -19.01 0.38 2.96
CA ARG A 131 -19.96 1.40 2.50
C ARG A 131 -20.47 1.02 1.09
N PRO A 132 -21.72 1.35 0.74
CA PRO A 132 -22.28 1.02 -0.58
C PRO A 132 -21.44 1.54 -1.76
N VAL A 133 -20.87 2.74 -1.63
CA VAL A 133 -19.97 3.37 -2.62
C VAL A 133 -18.69 2.58 -2.87
N TRP A 134 -18.27 1.70 -1.94
CA TRP A 134 -17.07 0.89 -2.12
C TRP A 134 -17.16 -0.01 -3.36
N ARG A 135 -18.35 -0.52 -3.70
CA ARG A 135 -18.51 -1.42 -4.87
C ARG A 135 -18.04 -0.80 -6.18
N THR A 136 -18.25 0.50 -6.36
CA THR A 136 -17.83 1.22 -7.56
C THR A 136 -16.38 1.69 -7.46
N ALA A 137 -15.88 1.98 -6.26
CA ALA A 137 -14.50 2.43 -6.03
C ALA A 137 -13.47 1.27 -6.01
N ARG A 138 -13.91 0.06 -5.64
CA ARG A 138 -13.03 -1.09 -5.35
C ARG A 138 -12.14 -1.47 -6.52
N ALA A 139 -12.66 -1.52 -7.74
CA ALA A 139 -11.87 -1.95 -8.89
C ALA A 139 -10.66 -1.03 -9.14
N ALA A 140 -10.88 0.28 -9.10
CA ALA A 140 -9.82 1.26 -9.26
C ALA A 140 -8.85 1.25 -8.06
N TRP A 141 -9.37 1.07 -6.84
CA TRP A 141 -8.54 0.91 -5.65
C TRP A 141 -7.64 -0.32 -5.73
N LEU A 142 -8.20 -1.48 -6.09
CA LEU A 142 -7.48 -2.74 -6.18
C LEU A 142 -6.38 -2.68 -7.24
N ALA A 143 -6.68 -2.11 -8.41
CA ALA A 143 -5.68 -1.91 -9.46
C ALA A 143 -4.48 -1.06 -8.98
N ARG A 144 -4.72 -0.02 -8.17
CA ARG A 144 -3.64 0.80 -7.59
C ARG A 144 -2.88 0.05 -6.49
N ALA A 145 -3.60 -0.60 -5.58
CA ALA A 145 -2.99 -1.31 -4.45
C ALA A 145 -2.12 -2.48 -4.92
N SER A 146 -2.56 -3.23 -5.92
CA SER A 146 -1.82 -4.37 -6.49
C SER A 146 -0.66 -3.95 -7.40
N ALA A 147 -0.54 -2.67 -7.77
CA ALA A 147 0.56 -2.15 -8.59
C ALA A 147 1.72 -1.56 -7.78
N ILE A 148 1.60 -1.51 -6.45
CA ILE A 148 2.65 -1.09 -5.50
C ILE A 148 3.69 -2.21 -5.38
#